data_AF-A0AAV4PR59-F1
#
_entry.id   AF-A0AAV4PR59-F1
#
_cell.length_a   1.000
_cell.length_b   1.000
_cell.length_c   1.000
_cell.angle_alpha   90.00
_cell.angle_beta   90.00
_cell.angle_gamma   90.00
#
_symmetry.space_group_name_H-M   'P 1'
#
loop_
_entity.id
_entity.type
_entity.pdbx_description
1 polymer ?
#
loop_
_entity_poly.entity_id
_entity_poly.type
_entity_poly.pdbx_seq_one_letter_code
_entity_poly.pdbx_strand_id
1 'polypeptide(L)'
;MISTRNFLSITLLFSGDFNAHHIRWGCKKNNPIGTHLWTHSLNSGTNIIAPPTPTRFGTNSSSTIDLTLVNNFHFQHTIRSISELASDHY
;
A
#
# COMPACT_ATOMS: atom_id res chain seq x y z
N MET A 1 -5.41 40.28 8.75
CA MET A 1 -4.67 39.70 7.61
C MET A 1 -4.23 38.30 8.02
N ILE A 2 -4.98 37.26 7.63
CA ILE A 2 -4.59 35.88 7.88
C ILE A 2 -3.62 35.49 6.77
N SER A 3 -2.34 35.37 7.10
CA SER A 3 -1.34 34.82 6.19
C SER A 3 -1.57 33.31 6.12
N THR A 4 -2.34 32.87 5.13
CA THR A 4 -2.33 31.46 4.72
C THR A 4 -0.98 31.20 4.07
N ARG A 5 0.00 30.73 4.85
CA ARG A 5 1.17 30.10 4.27
C ARG A 5 0.67 28.88 3.50
N ASN A 6 0.65 28.98 2.17
CA ASN A 6 0.53 27.82 1.30
C ASN A 6 1.80 27.00 1.50
N PHE A 7 1.78 26.09 2.48
CA PHE A 7 2.74 25.01 2.50
C PHE A 7 2.50 24.20 1.23
N LEU A 8 3.49 24.21 0.32
CA LEU A 8 3.52 23.23 -0.77
C LEU A 8 3.49 21.86 -0.10
N SER A 9 2.35 21.18 -0.22
CA SER A 9 2.17 19.85 0.34
C SER A 9 3.04 18.89 -0.46
N ILE A 10 4.07 18.34 0.16
CA ILE A 10 4.94 17.35 -0.48
C ILE A 10 4.14 16.06 -0.60
N THR A 11 4.00 15.57 -1.82
CA THR A 11 3.49 14.23 -2.09
C THR A 11 4.59 13.22 -1.79
N LEU A 12 4.32 12.28 -0.90
CA LEU A 12 5.21 11.15 -0.60
C LEU A 12 4.61 9.88 -1.19
N LEU A 13 5.44 9.07 -1.83
CA LEU A 13 5.07 7.77 -2.39
C LEU A 13 6.17 6.76 -2.07
N PHE A 14 5.81 5.69 -1.36
CA PHE A 14 6.69 4.56 -1.06
C PHE A 14 6.02 3.29 -1.54
N SER A 15 6.69 2.54 -2.42
CA SER A 15 6.18 1.28 -2.95
C SER A 15 7.21 0.17 -2.78
N GLY A 16 6.76 -1.03 -2.48
CA GLY A 16 7.62 -2.21 -2.38
C GLY A 16 7.01 -3.33 -1.56
N ASP A 17 7.83 -4.34 -1.26
CA ASP A 17 7.45 -5.48 -0.42
C ASP A 17 7.49 -5.12 1.06
N PHE A 18 6.32 -5.07 1.70
CA PHE A 18 6.21 -4.79 3.13
C PHE A 18 6.17 -6.07 3.97
N ASN A 19 5.99 -7.25 3.37
CA ASN A 19 5.66 -8.52 4.05
C ASN A 19 4.56 -8.35 5.13
N ALA A 20 3.66 -7.39 4.91
CA ALA A 20 2.62 -6.99 5.83
C ALA A 20 1.30 -7.63 5.38
N HIS A 21 0.76 -8.54 6.19
CA HIS A 21 -0.49 -9.21 5.87
C HIS A 21 -1.64 -8.53 6.62
N HIS A 22 -2.65 -8.07 5.89
CA HIS A 22 -3.88 -7.55 6.49
C HIS A 22 -5.08 -7.73 5.55
N ILE A 23 -6.24 -8.02 6.12
CA ILE A 23 -7.49 -8.22 5.36
C ILE A 23 -7.90 -6.99 4.53
N ARG A 24 -7.45 -5.78 4.92
CA ARG A 24 -7.77 -4.52 4.21
C ARG A 24 -7.20 -4.43 2.80
N TRP A 25 -6.13 -5.18 2.52
CA TRP A 25 -5.54 -5.25 1.18
C TRP A 25 -5.59 -6.67 0.60
N GLY A 26 -6.50 -7.51 1.09
CA GLY A 26 -6.80 -8.80 0.45
C GLY A 26 -6.01 -10.01 0.95
N CYS A 27 -5.25 -9.88 2.05
CA CYS A 27 -4.64 -11.05 2.70
C CYS A 27 -5.67 -11.88 3.49
N LYS A 28 -5.45 -13.19 3.59
CA LYS A 28 -6.35 -14.14 4.31
C LYS A 28 -6.42 -13.90 5.82
N LYS A 29 -5.33 -13.41 6.43
CA LYS A 29 -5.22 -13.16 7.86
C LYS A 29 -4.32 -11.96 8.11
N ASN A 30 -4.46 -11.36 9.29
CA ASN A 30 -3.56 -10.30 9.72
C ASN A 30 -2.28 -10.89 10.34
N ASN A 31 -1.14 -10.22 10.15
CA ASN A 31 0.06 -10.42 10.96
C ASN A 31 0.36 -9.13 11.76
N PRO A 32 1.27 -9.18 12.76
CA PRO A 32 1.59 -8.01 13.59
C PRO A 32 2.05 -6.80 12.77
N ILE A 33 2.86 -7.02 11.72
CA ILE A 33 3.36 -5.95 10.84
C ILE A 33 2.19 -5.28 10.11
N GLY A 34 1.25 -6.05 9.54
CA GLY A 34 0.08 -5.52 8.85
C GLY A 34 -0.86 -4.77 9.77
N THR A 35 -1.07 -5.24 11.00
CA THR A 35 -1.85 -4.51 12.00
C THR A 35 -1.17 -3.18 12.35
N HIS A 36 0.14 -3.17 12.59
CA HIS A 36 0.87 -1.93 12.88
C HIS A 36 0.86 -0.95 11.71
N LEU A 37 1.05 -1.44 10.49
CA LEU A 37 1.03 -0.64 9.27
C LEU A 37 -0.35 0.01 9.07
N TRP A 38 -1.43 -0.76 9.28
CA TRP A 38 -2.80 -0.24 9.21
C TRP A 38 -3.11 0.78 10.31
N THR A 39 -2.70 0.52 11.56
CA THR A 39 -2.86 1.50 12.64
C THR A 39 -2.06 2.77 12.36
N HIS A 40 -0.84 2.65 11.84
CA HIS A 40 -0.01 3.80 11.47
C HIS A 40 -0.66 4.61 10.34
N SER A 41 -1.23 3.97 9.32
CA SER A 41 -1.89 4.68 8.22
C SER A 41 -3.09 5.49 8.71
N LEU A 42 -3.89 4.92 9.61
CA LEU A 42 -5.02 5.62 10.26
C LEU A 42 -4.55 6.83 11.09
N ASN A 43 -3.45 6.69 11.83
CA ASN A 43 -2.96 7.76 12.72
C ASN A 43 -2.23 8.88 11.97
N SER A 44 -1.54 8.56 10.88
CA SER A 44 -0.74 9.53 10.10
C SER A 44 -1.52 10.21 8.98
N GLY A 45 -2.71 9.70 8.63
CA GLY A 45 -3.44 10.14 7.43
C GLY A 45 -2.84 9.64 6.12
N THR A 46 -1.88 8.70 6.19
CA THR A 46 -1.30 8.06 5.01
C THR A 46 -2.29 7.05 4.43
N ASN A 47 -2.43 7.03 3.11
CA ASN A 47 -3.26 6.04 2.42
C ASN A 47 -2.40 4.84 1.99
N ILE A 48 -2.94 3.64 2.19
CA ILE A 48 -2.36 2.40 1.65
C ILE A 48 -3.15 2.03 0.40
N ILE A 49 -2.45 1.96 -0.72
CA ILE A 49 -2.98 1.55 -2.02
C ILE A 49 -2.44 0.15 -2.30
N ALA A 50 -3.35 -0.77 -2.60
CA ALA A 50 -3.05 -2.16 -2.94
C ALA A 50 -3.81 -2.56 -4.21
N PRO A 51 -3.22 -3.40 -5.09
CA PRO A 51 -3.95 -3.94 -6.21
C PRO A 51 -5.09 -4.87 -5.73
N PRO A 52 -6.17 -5.01 -6.52
CA PRO A 52 -7.29 -5.89 -6.19
C PRO A 52 -6.93 -7.39 -6.28
N THR A 53 -5.79 -7.72 -6.89
CA THR A 53 -5.28 -9.08 -7.05
C THR A 53 -4.00 -9.26 -6.23
N PRO A 54 -3.67 -10.51 -5.81
CA PRO A 54 -2.43 -10.78 -5.08
C PRO A 54 -1.19 -10.34 -5.87
N THR A 55 -0.15 -9.95 -5.14
CA THR A 55 1.15 -9.53 -5.70
C THR A 55 2.23 -10.58 -5.50
N ARG A 56 1.98 -11.59 -4.66
CA ARG A 56 2.89 -12.72 -4.45
C ARG A 56 2.15 -14.05 -4.51
N PHE A 57 2.72 -15.01 -5.21
CA PHE A 57 2.18 -16.35 -5.41
C PHE A 57 3.19 -17.42 -5.00
N GLY A 58 3.01 -17.98 -3.81
CA GLY A 58 3.69 -19.22 -3.41
C GLY A 58 3.00 -20.45 -4.00
N THR A 59 3.59 -21.63 -3.83
CA THR A 59 3.12 -22.90 -4.41
C THR A 59 1.63 -23.19 -4.14
N ASN A 60 1.13 -22.85 -2.95
CA ASN A 60 -0.26 -23.09 -2.53
C ASN A 60 -0.88 -21.88 -1.81
N SER A 61 -0.35 -20.68 -2.04
CA SER A 61 -0.77 -19.48 -1.32
C SER A 61 -0.58 -18.24 -2.15
N SER A 62 -1.47 -17.27 -1.99
CA SER A 62 -1.31 -15.95 -2.59
C SER A 62 -1.50 -14.86 -1.54
N SER A 63 -0.76 -13.76 -1.67
CA SER A 63 -0.87 -12.61 -0.78
C SER A 63 -0.61 -11.30 -1.50
N THR A 64 -1.29 -10.25 -1.07
CA THR A 64 -1.00 -8.87 -1.48
C THR A 64 -0.10 -8.27 -0.40
N ILE A 65 1.19 -8.20 -0.66
CA ILE A 65 2.19 -7.68 0.29
C ILE A 65 3.09 -6.60 -0.32
N ASP A 66 3.02 -6.43 -1.63
CA ASP A 66 3.57 -5.30 -2.34
C ASP A 66 2.53 -4.18 -2.30
N LEU A 67 2.84 -3.11 -1.57
CA LEU A 67 1.91 -2.04 -1.25
C LEU A 67 2.50 -0.69 -1.66
N THR A 68 1.64 0.29 -1.84
CA THR A 68 2.04 1.68 -2.03
C THR A 68 1.45 2.55 -0.93
N LEU A 69 2.31 3.20 -0.14
CA LEU A 69 1.92 4.22 0.84
C LEU A 69 1.99 5.58 0.17
N VAL A 70 0.92 6.37 0.30
CA VAL A 70 0.88 7.73 -0.22
C VAL A 70 0.42 8.73 0.82
N ASN A 71 1.04 9.90 0.81
CA ASN A 71 0.55 11.07 1.54
C ASN A 71 0.37 12.24 0.57
N ASN A 72 -0.69 13.01 0.73
CA ASN A 72 -1.03 14.15 -0.13
C ASN A 72 -1.07 13.80 -1.63
N PHE A 73 -1.57 12.61 -1.97
CA PHE A 73 -1.71 12.13 -3.35
C PHE A 73 -3.17 12.24 -3.79
N HIS A 74 -3.48 13.25 -4.60
CA HIS A 74 -4.85 13.59 -5.02
C HIS A 74 -5.15 13.24 -6.49
N PHE A 75 -4.25 12.52 -7.15
CA PHE A 75 -4.41 12.16 -8.57
C PHE A 75 -5.27 10.90 -8.72
N GLN A 76 -6.08 10.88 -9.78
CA GLN A 76 -6.72 9.64 -10.23
C GLN A 76 -5.63 8.64 -10.59
N HIS A 77 -5.79 7.39 -10.13
CA HIS A 77 -4.81 6.34 -10.35
C HIS A 77 -5.50 5.00 -10.57
N THR A 78 -4.78 4.10 -11.25
CA THR A 78 -5.15 2.69 -11.37
C THR A 78 -3.95 1.89 -10.90
N ILE A 79 -4.17 0.94 -9.99
CA ILE A 79 -3.15 0.00 -9.53
C ILE A 79 -3.53 -1.41 -9.96
N ARG A 80 -2.55 -2.14 -10.51
CA ARG A 80 -2.71 -3.52 -10.99
C ARG A 80 -1.42 -4.28 -10.68
N SER A 81 -1.56 -5.55 -10.35
CA SER A 81 -0.44 -6.50 -10.30
C SER A 81 -0.28 -7.10 -11.69
N ILE A 82 0.96 -7.23 -12.18
CA ILE A 82 1.26 -7.58 -13.57
C ILE A 82 2.18 -8.80 -13.60
N SER A 83 1.71 -9.88 -14.21
CA SER A 83 2.46 -11.13 -14.35
C SER A 83 3.42 -11.05 -15.56
N GLU A 84 4.45 -10.21 -15.46
CA GLU A 84 5.44 -9.99 -16.53
C GLU A 84 6.85 -10.46 -16.17
N LEU A 85 7.08 -10.90 -14.93
CA LEU A 85 8.37 -11.37 -14.45
C LEU A 85 8.34 -12.88 -14.19
N ALA A 86 9.45 -13.56 -14.46
CA ALA A 86 9.67 -14.96 -14.06
C ALA A 86 9.95 -15.08 -12.53
N SER A 87 9.15 -14.39 -11.72
CA SER A 87 9.24 -14.26 -10.28
C SER A 87 7.93 -14.74 -9.63
N ASP A 88 7.97 -15.09 -8.34
CA ASP A 88 6.76 -15.31 -7.55
C ASP A 88 6.06 -14.01 -7.16
N HIS A 89 6.65 -12.85 -7.47
CA HIS A 89 6.06 -11.52 -7.29
C HIS A 89 5.61 -10.88 -8.62
N TYR A 90 4.45 -10.21 -8.60
CA TYR A 90 3.74 -9.56 -9.72
C TYR A 90 3.26 -8.15 -9.38
#